data_AF-B8C401-F1
#
_entry.id   AF-B8C401-F1
#
_cell.length_a   1.000
_cell.length_b   1.000
_cell.length_c   1.000
_cell.angle_alpha   90.00
_cell.angle_beta   90.00
_cell.angle_gamma   90.00
#
_symmetry.space_group_name_H-M   'P 1'
#
loop_
_entity.id
_entity.type
_entity.pdbx_description
1 polymer ?
#
loop_
_entity_poly.entity_id
_entity_poly.type
_entity_poly.pdbx_seq_one_letter_code
_entity_poly.pdbx_strand_id
1 'polypeptide(L)'
;MKEYWIGVSNAIAAGMMMAASYSLFMEGCTFHDEGDESSLSSPVRTAIGCVLGLLFILGTKSFLEKNEDVKVGSLSGADTKKILLIVFVMTLHSFSEGVGIGVSFGGEHGHDLGVFISASLAVHNIPEGLAVAIVLLPRKVSKATAAIWCVVTSLPQPLMAVPAFMFVHSFLPLLPVGLGFAGGAMCWVAFMELLLEAYEDTDMITTGVASSVALAVMIGIQRSIDEHA
;
A
#
# COMPACT_ATOMS: atom_id res chain seq x y z
N MET A 1 21.58 19.09 6.25
CA MET A 1 22.11 17.90 5.54
C MET A 1 21.41 16.60 5.94
N LYS A 2 21.15 16.30 7.23
CA LYS A 2 20.42 15.08 7.61
C LYS A 2 18.93 15.12 7.24
N GLU A 3 18.25 16.24 7.50
CA GLU A 3 16.83 16.45 7.15
C GLU A 3 16.60 16.36 5.63
N TYR A 4 17.47 16.99 4.82
CA TYR A 4 17.40 16.88 3.36
C TYR A 4 17.30 15.43 2.83
N TRP A 5 18.09 14.49 3.36
CA TRP A 5 18.02 13.09 2.92
C TRP A 5 16.77 12.36 3.41
N ILE A 6 16.20 12.77 4.55
CA ILE A 6 14.88 12.30 5.01
C ILE A 6 13.81 12.78 4.02
N GLY A 7 13.83 14.07 3.67
CA GLY A 7 12.89 14.65 2.73
C GLY A 7 12.96 14.04 1.32
N VAL A 8 14.16 13.84 0.75
CA VAL A 8 14.32 13.14 -0.53
C VAL A 8 13.76 11.71 -0.46
N SER A 9 14.03 11.00 0.64
CA SER A 9 13.52 9.64 0.84
C SER A 9 11.99 9.61 0.93
N ASN A 10 11.40 10.55 1.67
CA ASN A 10 9.95 10.70 1.75
C ASN A 10 9.32 11.05 0.39
N ALA A 11 9.96 11.90 -0.43
CA ALA A 11 9.47 12.22 -1.77
C ALA A 11 9.45 10.97 -2.67
N ILE A 12 10.52 10.17 -2.63
CA ILE A 12 10.59 8.90 -3.38
C ILE A 12 9.49 7.94 -2.91
N ALA A 13 9.37 7.73 -1.59
CA ALA A 13 8.35 6.86 -1.02
C ALA A 13 6.92 7.34 -1.36
N ALA A 14 6.65 8.65 -1.31
CA ALA A 14 5.38 9.22 -1.74
C ALA A 14 5.08 8.91 -3.21
N GLY A 15 6.07 9.08 -4.10
CA GLY A 15 5.96 8.72 -5.51
C GLY A 15 5.58 7.26 -5.73
N MET A 16 6.26 6.34 -5.04
CA MET A 16 5.98 4.91 -5.10
C MET A 16 4.59 4.56 -4.55
N MET A 17 4.20 5.14 -3.40
CA MET A 17 2.89 4.89 -2.80
C MET A 17 1.74 5.45 -3.65
N MET A 18 1.95 6.58 -4.34
CA MET A 18 0.96 7.11 -5.30
C MET A 18 0.78 6.18 -6.50
N ALA A 19 1.86 5.59 -7.02
CA ALA A 19 1.77 4.59 -8.09
C ALA A 19 1.00 3.34 -7.63
N ALA A 20 1.29 2.80 -6.45
CA ALA A 20 0.54 1.69 -5.87
C ALA A 20 -0.94 2.03 -5.66
N SER A 21 -1.25 3.24 -5.15
CA SER A 21 -2.64 3.70 -4.99
C SER A 21 -3.39 3.78 -6.32
N TYR A 22 -2.71 4.25 -7.38
CA TYR A 22 -3.28 4.27 -8.73
C TYR A 22 -3.62 2.86 -9.22
N SER A 23 -2.71 1.90 -9.05
CA SER A 23 -2.92 0.51 -9.46
C SER A 23 -4.10 -0.12 -8.73
N LEU A 24 -4.21 0.07 -7.41
CA LEU A 24 -5.37 -0.40 -6.63
C LEU A 24 -6.70 0.20 -7.11
N PHE A 25 -6.72 1.50 -7.42
CA PHE A 25 -7.93 2.14 -7.92
C PHE A 25 -8.32 1.64 -9.30
N MET A 26 -7.34 1.43 -10.18
CA MET A 26 -7.58 0.86 -11.51
C MET A 26 -8.14 -0.57 -11.38
N GLU A 27 -7.46 -1.42 -10.62
CA GLU A 27 -7.87 -2.81 -10.38
C GLU A 27 -9.28 -2.88 -9.80
N GLY A 28 -9.59 -2.07 -8.78
CA GLY A 28 -10.93 -2.02 -8.19
C GLY A 28 -12.00 -1.50 -9.16
N CYS A 29 -11.71 -0.46 -9.94
CA CYS A 29 -12.68 0.11 -10.88
C CYS A 29 -12.95 -0.80 -12.08
N THR A 30 -11.95 -1.53 -12.55
CA THR A 30 -12.08 -2.46 -13.69
C THR A 30 -12.37 -3.88 -13.26
N PHE A 31 -12.49 -4.16 -11.96
CA PHE A 31 -12.77 -5.49 -11.45
C PHE A 31 -14.08 -6.04 -12.02
N HIS A 32 -14.00 -7.22 -12.62
CA HIS A 32 -15.14 -7.94 -13.15
C HIS A 32 -14.92 -9.44 -12.98
N ASP A 33 -15.89 -10.10 -12.36
CA ASP A 33 -15.90 -11.54 -12.14
C ASP A 33 -17.34 -12.05 -12.33
N GLU A 34 -17.50 -13.18 -13.02
CA GLU A 34 -18.84 -13.75 -13.30
C GLU A 34 -19.56 -14.21 -12.03
N GLY A 35 -18.81 -14.53 -10.96
CA GLY A 35 -19.35 -14.91 -9.65
C GLY A 35 -19.71 -13.72 -8.76
N ASP A 36 -19.49 -12.47 -9.21
CA ASP A 36 -19.84 -11.28 -8.46
C ASP A 36 -21.31 -10.85 -8.71
N GLU A 37 -22.20 -11.28 -7.83
CA GLU A 37 -23.64 -10.96 -7.89
C GLU A 37 -24.01 -9.55 -7.34
N SER A 38 -23.02 -8.67 -7.16
CA SER A 38 -23.25 -7.34 -6.57
C SER A 38 -24.12 -6.45 -7.45
N SER A 39 -25.12 -5.81 -6.84
CA SER A 39 -26.00 -4.84 -7.53
C SER A 39 -25.31 -3.50 -7.86
N LEU A 40 -24.23 -3.17 -7.16
CA LEU A 40 -23.45 -1.96 -7.39
C LEU A 40 -22.27 -2.25 -8.32
N SER A 41 -22.01 -1.33 -9.26
CA SER A 41 -20.85 -1.44 -10.15
C SER A 41 -19.54 -1.36 -9.37
N SER A 42 -18.50 -2.02 -9.89
CA SER A 42 -17.16 -2.04 -9.27
C SER A 42 -16.58 -0.63 -9.03
N PRO A 43 -16.67 0.33 -9.97
CA PRO A 43 -16.21 1.70 -9.70
C PRO A 43 -16.90 2.37 -8.51
N VAL A 44 -18.20 2.16 -8.33
CA VAL A 44 -18.95 2.74 -7.21
C VAL A 44 -18.50 2.11 -5.89
N ARG A 45 -18.29 0.79 -5.87
CA ARG A 45 -17.78 0.08 -4.69
C ARG A 45 -16.36 0.52 -4.34
N THR A 46 -15.48 0.70 -5.32
CA THR A 46 -14.14 1.25 -5.12
C THR A 46 -14.16 2.69 -4.62
N ALA A 47 -15.06 3.53 -5.13
CA ALA A 47 -15.23 4.88 -4.62
C ALA A 47 -15.71 4.89 -3.15
N ILE A 48 -16.65 4.02 -2.79
CA ILE A 48 -17.09 3.83 -1.39
C ILE A 48 -15.89 3.40 -0.53
N GLY A 49 -15.14 2.40 -0.97
CA GLY A 49 -13.91 1.95 -0.34
C GLY A 49 -12.94 3.11 -0.08
N CYS A 50 -12.65 3.90 -1.11
CA CYS A 50 -11.74 5.05 -1.04
C CYS A 50 -12.16 6.06 0.04
N VAL A 51 -13.44 6.42 0.10
CA VAL A 51 -13.96 7.31 1.13
C VAL A 51 -13.82 6.68 2.52
N LEU A 52 -14.14 5.40 2.68
CA LEU A 52 -13.98 4.69 3.95
C LEU A 52 -12.50 4.64 4.40
N GLY A 53 -11.58 4.38 3.47
CA GLY A 53 -10.13 4.37 3.73
C GLY A 53 -9.62 5.73 4.17
N LEU A 54 -10.06 6.80 3.51
CA LEU A 54 -9.76 8.18 3.89
C LEU A 54 -10.28 8.51 5.30
N LEU A 55 -11.55 8.20 5.58
CA LEU A 55 -12.14 8.45 6.91
C LEU A 55 -11.42 7.64 8.00
N PHE A 56 -11.05 6.41 7.69
CA PHE A 56 -10.34 5.54 8.60
C PHE A 56 -8.94 6.04 8.94
N ILE A 57 -8.17 6.48 7.93
CA ILE A 57 -6.82 7.00 8.18
C ILE A 57 -6.86 8.35 8.91
N LEU A 58 -7.85 9.19 8.64
CA LEU A 58 -8.09 10.42 9.42
C LEU A 58 -8.42 10.12 10.88
N GLY A 59 -9.27 9.11 11.14
CA GLY A 59 -9.56 8.62 12.49
C GLY A 59 -8.33 8.06 13.18
N THR A 60 -7.53 7.27 12.47
CA THR A 60 -6.28 6.67 12.97
C THR A 60 -5.27 7.75 13.31
N LYS A 61 -5.04 8.73 12.42
CA LYS A 61 -4.16 9.88 12.65
C LYS A 61 -4.60 10.66 13.89
N SER A 62 -5.89 11.01 13.99
CA SER A 62 -6.44 11.73 15.14
C SER A 62 -6.27 10.95 16.46
N PHE A 63 -6.39 9.63 16.42
CA PHE A 63 -6.13 8.78 17.57
C PHE A 63 -4.64 8.75 17.95
N LEU A 64 -3.73 8.59 16.99
CA LEU A 64 -2.28 8.61 17.25
C LEU A 64 -1.82 9.98 17.76
N GLU A 65 -2.37 11.08 17.26
CA GLU A 65 -2.00 12.43 17.72
C GLU A 65 -2.31 12.64 19.19
N LYS A 66 -3.49 12.19 19.65
CA LYS A 66 -3.91 12.27 21.06
C LYS A 66 -3.04 11.46 22.03
N ASN A 67 -2.33 10.45 21.53
CA ASN A 67 -1.45 9.62 22.33
C ASN A 67 0.01 10.05 22.10
N GLU A 68 0.54 10.92 22.97
CA GLU A 68 1.92 11.44 22.82
C GLU A 68 3.01 10.42 23.21
N ASP A 69 2.69 9.41 24.01
CA ASP A 69 3.65 8.45 24.57
C ASP A 69 3.89 7.19 23.72
N VAL A 70 3.57 7.21 22.43
CA VAL A 70 3.80 6.04 21.57
C VAL A 70 5.29 5.86 21.31
N LYS A 71 5.85 4.76 21.82
CA LYS A 71 7.26 4.36 21.64
C LYS A 71 7.34 3.03 20.92
N VAL A 72 8.21 2.94 19.92
CA VAL A 72 8.51 1.69 19.20
C VAL A 72 10.01 1.49 19.22
N GLY A 73 10.49 0.56 20.06
CA GLY A 73 11.91 0.33 20.26
C GLY A 73 12.63 1.58 20.79
N SER A 74 13.66 2.05 20.06
CA SER A 74 14.41 3.26 20.39
C SER A 74 13.82 4.55 19.78
N LEU A 75 12.71 4.46 19.06
CA LEU A 75 12.04 5.60 18.43
C LEU A 75 10.95 6.14 19.36
N SER A 76 10.83 7.47 19.40
CA SER A 76 9.78 8.18 20.13
C SER A 76 9.31 9.40 19.34
N GLY A 77 8.06 9.83 19.57
CA GLY A 77 7.54 11.08 18.99
C GLY A 77 7.08 10.94 17.54
N ALA A 78 7.24 12.00 16.74
CA ALA A 78 6.66 12.12 15.40
C ALA A 78 7.11 11.02 14.42
N ASP A 79 8.40 10.66 14.44
CA ASP A 79 8.94 9.58 13.61
C ASP A 79 8.27 8.22 13.89
N THR A 80 7.91 7.96 15.15
CA THR A 80 7.25 6.71 15.53
C THR A 80 5.82 6.65 15.00
N LYS A 81 5.07 7.75 15.16
CA LYS A 81 3.69 7.83 14.66
C LYS A 81 3.67 7.67 13.13
N LYS A 82 4.63 8.27 12.43
CA LYS A 82 4.78 8.16 10.98
C LYS A 82 5.10 6.74 10.52
N ILE A 83 6.07 6.10 11.16
CA ILE A 83 6.41 4.70 10.88
C ILE A 83 5.21 3.79 11.12
N LEU A 84 4.47 3.99 12.21
CA LEU A 84 3.26 3.22 12.50
C LEU A 84 2.17 3.43 11.45
N LEU A 85 1.91 4.68 11.03
CA LEU A 85 0.95 4.97 9.98
C LEU A 85 1.32 4.27 8.67
N ILE A 86 2.59 4.31 8.29
CA ILE A 86 3.07 3.69 7.04
C ILE A 86 3.00 2.18 7.13
N VAL A 87 3.51 1.57 8.20
CA VAL A 87 3.40 0.12 8.42
C VAL A 87 1.94 -0.31 8.37
N PHE A 88 1.05 0.44 9.01
CA PHE A 88 -0.36 0.10 9.07
C PHE A 88 -1.04 0.20 7.71
N VAL A 89 -0.78 1.27 6.95
CA VAL A 89 -1.33 1.45 5.61
C VAL A 89 -0.77 0.41 4.62
N MET A 90 0.51 0.09 4.70
CA MET A 90 1.10 -0.98 3.88
C MET A 90 0.56 -2.37 4.26
N THR A 91 0.23 -2.58 5.54
CA THR A 91 -0.47 -3.80 6.00
C THR A 91 -1.84 -3.92 5.34
N LEU A 92 -2.59 -2.82 5.22
CA LEU A 92 -3.90 -2.80 4.55
C LEU A 92 -3.78 -3.07 3.04
N HIS A 93 -2.74 -2.53 2.40
CA HIS A 93 -2.42 -2.82 1.01
C HIS A 93 -2.15 -4.31 0.78
N SER A 94 -1.23 -4.89 1.56
CA SER A 94 -0.92 -6.31 1.51
C SER A 94 -2.11 -7.21 1.89
N PHE A 95 -3.03 -6.71 2.71
CA PHE A 95 -4.28 -7.42 2.99
C PHE A 95 -5.13 -7.54 1.72
N SER A 96 -5.32 -6.46 0.96
CA SER A 96 -6.09 -6.50 -0.29
C SER A 96 -5.46 -7.40 -1.34
N GLU A 97 -4.13 -7.39 -1.46
CA GLU A 97 -3.41 -8.31 -2.35
C GLU A 97 -3.57 -9.76 -1.93
N GLY A 98 -3.55 -10.05 -0.62
CA GLY A 98 -3.83 -11.38 -0.10
C GLY A 98 -5.21 -11.89 -0.50
N VAL A 99 -6.22 -11.04 -0.45
CA VAL A 99 -7.56 -11.37 -0.95
C VAL A 99 -7.52 -11.66 -2.46
N GLY A 100 -6.84 -10.82 -3.24
CA GLY A 100 -6.65 -11.02 -4.69
C GLY A 100 -6.01 -12.38 -5.01
N ILE A 101 -4.95 -12.75 -4.29
CA ILE A 101 -4.32 -14.09 -4.39
C ILE A 101 -5.36 -15.17 -4.13
N GLY A 102 -6.06 -15.15 -2.99
CA GLY A 102 -7.01 -16.20 -2.65
C GLY A 102 -8.17 -16.33 -3.65
N VAL A 103 -8.71 -15.20 -4.11
CA VAL A 103 -9.75 -15.16 -5.14
C VAL A 103 -9.24 -15.72 -6.47
N SER A 104 -8.00 -15.43 -6.86
CA SER A 104 -7.40 -15.94 -8.12
C SER A 104 -7.26 -17.47 -8.16
N PHE A 105 -7.20 -18.12 -6.99
CA PHE A 105 -7.24 -19.58 -6.89
C PHE A 105 -8.66 -20.17 -6.98
N GLY A 106 -9.70 -19.34 -6.91
CA GLY A 106 -11.10 -19.74 -7.01
C GLY A 106 -11.62 -19.68 -8.45
N GLY A 107 -12.00 -20.81 -9.04
CA GLY A 107 -12.60 -20.88 -10.38
C GLY A 107 -12.17 -22.09 -11.20
N GLU A 108 -12.70 -22.22 -12.41
CA GLU A 108 -12.44 -23.37 -13.31
C GLU A 108 -10.96 -23.48 -13.73
N HIS A 109 -10.22 -22.37 -13.76
CA HIS A 109 -8.78 -22.29 -14.05
C HIS A 109 -7.95 -21.81 -12.84
N GLY A 110 -8.47 -21.96 -11.63
CA GLY A 110 -7.92 -21.30 -10.43
C GLY A 110 -6.48 -21.68 -10.09
N HIS A 111 -6.03 -22.90 -10.36
CA HIS A 111 -4.64 -23.28 -10.04
C HIS A 111 -3.63 -22.48 -10.87
N ASP A 112 -3.80 -22.46 -12.20
CA ASP A 112 -2.82 -21.84 -13.09
C ASP A 112 -2.86 -20.32 -12.96
N LEU A 113 -4.06 -19.72 -12.88
CA LEU A 113 -4.24 -18.29 -12.62
C LEU A 113 -3.66 -17.89 -11.25
N GLY A 114 -3.91 -18.68 -10.21
CA GLY A 114 -3.46 -18.36 -8.86
C GLY A 114 -1.94 -18.45 -8.68
N VAL A 115 -1.30 -19.49 -9.24
CA VAL A 115 0.17 -19.63 -9.23
C VAL A 115 0.81 -18.44 -9.94
N PHE A 116 0.23 -18.09 -11.07
CA PHE A 116 0.65 -16.99 -11.90
C PHE A 116 0.55 -15.63 -11.18
N ILE A 117 -0.63 -15.27 -10.65
CA ILE A 117 -0.85 -14.02 -9.87
C ILE A 117 0.09 -13.98 -8.66
N SER A 118 0.27 -15.10 -7.96
CA SER A 118 1.18 -15.18 -6.81
C SER A 118 2.63 -14.90 -7.19
N ALA A 119 3.09 -15.41 -8.34
CA ALA A 119 4.44 -15.16 -8.84
C ALA A 119 4.65 -13.69 -9.22
N SER A 120 3.67 -13.09 -9.90
CA SER A 120 3.71 -11.68 -10.29
C SER A 120 3.73 -10.76 -9.07
N LEU A 121 2.89 -11.04 -8.06
CA LEU A 121 2.87 -10.29 -6.80
C LEU A 121 4.16 -10.45 -5.99
N ALA A 122 4.81 -11.63 -6.04
CA ALA A 122 6.11 -11.81 -5.40
C ALA A 122 7.18 -10.84 -5.95
N VAL A 123 7.15 -10.57 -7.26
CA VAL A 123 8.03 -9.57 -7.89
C VAL A 123 7.57 -8.15 -7.54
N HIS A 124 6.26 -7.89 -7.53
CA HIS A 124 5.67 -6.60 -7.17
C HIS A 124 6.05 -6.15 -5.75
N ASN A 125 6.12 -7.08 -4.80
CA ASN A 125 6.46 -6.82 -3.41
C ASN A 125 7.89 -6.31 -3.21
N ILE A 126 8.82 -6.53 -4.16
CA ILE A 126 10.21 -6.06 -4.03
C ILE A 126 10.27 -4.52 -4.02
N PRO A 127 9.71 -3.82 -5.02
CA PRO A 127 9.53 -2.37 -4.95
C PRO A 127 8.79 -1.87 -3.70
N GLU A 128 7.74 -2.56 -3.25
CA GLU A 128 6.98 -2.10 -2.07
C GLU A 128 7.77 -2.21 -0.77
N GLY A 129 8.47 -3.33 -0.58
CA GLY A 129 9.38 -3.49 0.54
C GLY A 129 10.47 -2.42 0.54
N LEU A 130 10.96 -2.03 -0.65
CA LEU A 130 11.89 -0.91 -0.81
C LEU A 130 11.26 0.43 -0.40
N ALA A 131 10.00 0.70 -0.75
CA ALA A 131 9.29 1.92 -0.34
C ALA A 131 9.27 2.06 1.19
N VAL A 132 8.95 0.97 1.90
CA VAL A 132 8.94 0.91 3.37
C VAL A 132 10.34 1.16 3.94
N ALA A 133 11.36 0.50 3.37
CA ALA A 133 12.75 0.65 3.81
C ALA A 133 13.29 2.07 3.62
N ILE A 134 12.94 2.74 2.51
CA ILE A 134 13.35 4.12 2.20
C ILE A 134 12.85 5.11 3.26
N VAL A 135 11.70 4.86 3.88
CA VAL A 135 11.20 5.70 4.99
C VAL A 135 11.89 5.39 6.32
N LEU A 136 12.10 4.11 6.62
CA LEU A 136 12.61 3.64 7.92
C LEU A 136 14.10 3.96 8.13
N LEU A 137 14.93 3.72 7.12
CA LEU A 137 16.39 3.79 7.25
C LEU A 137 16.92 5.21 7.56
N PRO A 138 16.44 6.29 6.92
CA PRO A 138 16.85 7.67 7.25
C PRO A 138 16.51 8.06 8.69
N ARG A 139 15.49 7.44 9.28
CA ARG A 139 15.05 7.63 10.67
C ARG A 139 15.83 6.78 11.68
N LYS A 140 16.99 6.26 11.28
CA LYS A 140 17.92 5.48 12.11
C LYS A 140 17.36 4.15 12.63
N VAL A 141 16.31 3.62 11.99
CA VAL A 141 15.92 2.23 12.20
C VAL A 141 17.06 1.33 11.72
N SER A 142 17.43 0.34 12.52
CA SER A 142 18.49 -0.60 12.14
C SER A 142 18.09 -1.37 10.87
N LYS A 143 19.07 -1.74 10.02
CA LYS A 143 18.78 -2.48 8.78
C LYS A 143 18.01 -3.78 9.03
N ALA A 144 18.35 -4.50 10.12
CA ALA A 144 17.66 -5.72 10.51
C ALA A 144 16.21 -5.45 10.92
N THR A 145 15.97 -4.39 11.72
CA THR A 145 14.62 -3.99 12.12
C THR A 145 13.80 -3.52 10.91
N ALA A 146 14.40 -2.77 9.98
CA ALA A 146 13.73 -2.35 8.76
C ALA A 146 13.33 -3.56 7.90
N ALA A 147 14.23 -4.53 7.73
CA ALA A 147 13.91 -5.77 7.01
C ALA A 147 12.76 -6.55 7.66
N ILE A 148 12.72 -6.64 9.00
CA ILE A 148 11.60 -7.25 9.73
C ILE A 148 10.30 -6.49 9.42
N TRP A 149 10.30 -5.16 9.47
CA TRP A 149 9.11 -4.37 9.17
C TRP A 149 8.62 -4.56 7.73
N CYS A 150 9.53 -4.64 6.74
CA CYS A 150 9.17 -4.97 5.36
C CYS A 150 8.47 -6.34 5.26
N VAL A 151 8.91 -7.33 6.02
CA VAL A 151 8.25 -8.65 6.05
C VAL A 151 6.90 -8.56 6.77
N VAL A 152 6.85 -7.88 7.92
CA VAL A 152 5.63 -7.76 8.73
C VAL A 152 4.50 -7.10 7.95
N THR A 153 4.80 -6.06 7.16
CA THR A 153 3.79 -5.40 6.33
C THR A 153 3.20 -6.33 5.27
N SER A 154 3.95 -7.33 4.78
CA SER A 154 3.48 -8.28 3.78
C SER A 154 2.88 -9.57 4.35
N LEU A 155 3.00 -9.83 5.67
CA LEU A 155 2.36 -10.98 6.32
C LEU A 155 0.83 -11.12 6.09
N PRO A 156 0.04 -10.04 5.92
CA PRO A 156 -1.37 -10.17 5.60
C PRO A 156 -1.65 -10.96 4.32
N GLN A 157 -0.75 -10.95 3.33
CA GLN A 157 -0.95 -11.66 2.05
C GLN A 157 -1.21 -13.16 2.25
N PRO A 158 -0.30 -13.96 2.83
CA PRO A 158 -0.54 -15.39 3.05
C PRO A 158 -1.66 -15.65 4.06
N LEU A 159 -1.87 -14.75 5.03
CA LEU A 159 -2.93 -14.89 6.02
C LEU A 159 -4.33 -14.72 5.42
N MET A 160 -4.47 -13.84 4.42
CA MET A 160 -5.75 -13.57 3.76
C MET A 160 -6.01 -14.42 2.52
N ALA A 161 -4.97 -14.90 1.85
CA ALA A 161 -5.12 -15.78 0.69
C ALA A 161 -5.92 -17.05 1.01
N VAL A 162 -5.67 -17.68 2.15
CA VAL A 162 -6.37 -18.91 2.56
C VAL A 162 -7.87 -18.69 2.79
N PRO A 163 -8.32 -17.77 3.66
CA PRO A 163 -9.75 -17.52 3.84
C PRO A 163 -10.40 -16.96 2.58
N ALA A 164 -9.71 -16.12 1.79
CA ALA A 164 -10.25 -15.63 0.53
C ALA A 164 -10.50 -16.77 -0.47
N PHE A 165 -9.59 -17.75 -0.57
CA PHE A 165 -9.79 -18.95 -1.35
C PHE A 165 -10.91 -19.86 -0.82
N MET A 166 -11.04 -20.00 0.50
CA MET A 166 -12.12 -20.80 1.10
C MET A 166 -13.51 -20.17 0.91
N PHE A 167 -13.58 -18.84 0.83
CA PHE A 167 -14.82 -18.07 0.81
C PHE A 167 -14.89 -17.10 -0.38
N VAL A 168 -14.43 -17.53 -1.56
CA VAL A 168 -14.30 -16.68 -2.77
C VAL A 168 -15.55 -15.85 -3.05
N HIS A 169 -16.73 -16.49 -3.10
CA HIS A 169 -18.00 -15.81 -3.35
C HIS A 169 -18.38 -14.75 -2.31
N SER A 170 -17.84 -14.83 -1.09
CA SER A 170 -18.02 -13.80 -0.06
C SER A 170 -17.05 -12.63 -0.24
N PHE A 171 -15.85 -12.89 -0.79
CA PHE A 171 -14.82 -11.87 -1.00
C PHE A 171 -14.94 -11.14 -2.34
N LEU A 172 -15.49 -11.78 -3.38
CA LEU A 172 -15.71 -11.18 -4.71
C LEU A 172 -16.44 -9.82 -4.62
N PRO A 173 -17.61 -9.71 -3.94
CA PRO A 173 -18.29 -8.42 -3.75
C PRO A 173 -17.48 -7.35 -3.01
N LEU A 174 -16.60 -7.79 -2.10
CA LEU A 174 -15.88 -6.94 -1.15
C LEU A 174 -14.54 -6.48 -1.70
N LEU A 175 -13.95 -7.19 -2.65
CA LEU A 175 -12.63 -6.91 -3.18
C LEU A 175 -12.52 -5.48 -3.75
N PRO A 176 -13.45 -4.97 -4.59
CA PRO A 176 -13.40 -3.58 -5.06
C PRO A 176 -13.45 -2.55 -3.93
N VAL A 177 -14.21 -2.83 -2.86
CA VAL A 177 -14.29 -1.97 -1.66
C VAL A 177 -12.97 -1.99 -0.90
N GLY A 178 -12.36 -3.17 -0.74
CA GLY A 178 -11.06 -3.34 -0.08
C GLY A 178 -9.92 -2.64 -0.83
N LEU A 179 -9.84 -2.81 -2.16
CA LEU A 179 -8.87 -2.13 -3.02
C LEU A 179 -9.02 -0.61 -2.92
N GLY A 180 -10.27 -0.12 -3.01
CA GLY A 180 -10.57 1.30 -2.80
C GLY A 180 -10.14 1.80 -1.42
N PHE A 181 -10.42 1.02 -0.37
CA PHE A 181 -10.05 1.36 1.01
C PHE A 181 -8.54 1.49 1.21
N ALA A 182 -7.77 0.50 0.75
CA ALA A 182 -6.31 0.55 0.81
C ALA A 182 -5.78 1.74 -0.01
N GLY A 183 -6.24 1.91 -1.25
CA GLY A 183 -5.81 2.99 -2.14
C GLY A 183 -6.12 4.39 -1.57
N GLY A 184 -7.30 4.57 -0.97
CA GLY A 184 -7.69 5.83 -0.33
C GLY A 184 -6.82 6.18 0.87
N ALA A 185 -6.54 5.21 1.74
CA ALA A 185 -5.66 5.40 2.90
C ALA A 185 -4.20 5.67 2.47
N MET A 186 -3.68 4.90 1.51
CA MET A 186 -2.33 5.07 0.95
C MET A 186 -2.14 6.43 0.28
N CYS A 187 -3.10 6.84 -0.54
CA CYS A 187 -3.07 8.13 -1.22
C CYS A 187 -2.98 9.27 -0.20
N TRP A 188 -3.79 9.23 0.87
CA TRP A 188 -3.75 10.25 1.91
C TRP A 188 -2.39 10.29 2.64
N VAL A 189 -1.82 9.13 3.04
CA VAL A 189 -0.48 9.09 3.67
C VAL A 189 0.60 9.62 2.72
N ALA A 190 0.55 9.22 1.44
CA ALA A 190 1.53 9.67 0.46
C ALA A 190 1.52 11.20 0.30
N PHE A 191 0.34 11.82 0.16
CA PHE A 191 0.24 13.27 -0.01
C PHE A 191 0.45 14.03 1.30
N MET A 192 -0.27 13.68 2.35
CA MET A 192 -0.38 14.52 3.55
C MET A 192 0.72 14.26 4.57
N GLU A 193 1.34 13.08 4.56
CA GLU A 193 2.41 12.76 5.52
C GLU A 193 3.79 12.78 4.87
N LEU A 194 3.95 12.10 3.73
CA LEU A 194 5.26 11.95 3.10
C LEU A 194 5.62 13.14 2.22
N LEU A 195 4.75 13.52 1.29
CA LEU A 195 5.06 14.59 0.33
C LEU A 195 5.15 15.97 1.00
N LEU A 196 4.27 16.25 1.98
CA LEU A 196 4.35 17.50 2.75
C LEU A 196 5.63 17.59 3.59
N GLU A 197 6.01 16.54 4.32
CA GLU A 197 7.28 16.54 5.06
C GLU A 197 8.49 16.62 4.13
N ALA A 198 8.43 15.97 2.97
CA ALA A 198 9.48 16.10 1.95
C ALA A 198 9.66 17.55 1.49
N TYR A 199 8.55 18.29 1.34
CA TYR A 199 8.55 19.70 0.99
C TYR A 199 9.05 20.60 2.13
N GLU A 200 8.86 20.22 3.39
CA GLU A 200 9.43 20.93 4.55
C GLU A 200 10.96 20.72 4.66
N ASP A 201 11.42 19.52 4.36
CA ASP A 201 12.83 19.12 4.49
C ASP A 201 13.69 19.38 3.23
N THR A 202 13.06 19.71 2.09
CA THR A 202 13.73 19.99 0.79
C THR A 202 13.08 21.18 0.07
N ASP A 203 13.49 21.46 -1.17
CA ASP A 203 12.82 22.46 -2.01
C ASP A 203 11.75 21.84 -2.92
N MET A 204 10.86 22.69 -3.47
CA MET A 204 9.77 22.28 -4.37
C MET A 204 10.24 21.47 -5.57
N ILE A 205 11.37 21.86 -6.17
CA ILE A 205 11.87 21.21 -7.38
C ILE A 205 12.39 19.83 -7.01
N THR A 206 13.19 19.72 -5.95
CA THR A 206 13.68 18.42 -5.47
C THR A 206 12.54 17.49 -5.09
N THR A 207 11.57 17.96 -4.30
CA THR A 207 10.40 17.17 -3.90
C THR A 207 9.64 16.69 -5.14
N GLY A 208 9.28 17.61 -6.04
CA GLY A 208 8.48 17.29 -7.22
C GLY A 208 9.19 16.37 -8.20
N VAL A 209 10.49 16.58 -8.45
CA VAL A 209 11.28 15.71 -9.34
C VAL A 209 11.45 14.33 -8.73
N ALA A 210 11.84 14.22 -7.46
CA ALA A 210 12.07 12.94 -6.80
C ALA A 210 10.77 12.10 -6.74
N SER A 211 9.64 12.71 -6.36
CA SER A 211 8.36 12.00 -6.30
C SER A 211 7.84 11.61 -7.68
N SER A 212 7.98 12.48 -8.69
CA SER A 212 7.49 12.19 -10.05
C SER A 212 8.33 11.12 -10.73
N VAL A 213 9.65 11.15 -10.57
CA VAL A 213 10.54 10.11 -11.11
C VAL A 213 10.26 8.78 -10.42
N ALA A 214 10.12 8.75 -9.09
CA ALA A 214 9.81 7.54 -8.36
C ALA A 214 8.45 6.94 -8.77
N LEU A 215 7.43 7.80 -8.95
CA LEU A 215 6.11 7.40 -9.47
C LEU A 215 6.24 6.78 -10.87
N ALA A 216 6.93 7.45 -11.79
CA ALA A 216 7.10 6.96 -13.16
C ALA A 216 7.86 5.63 -13.22
N VAL A 217 8.92 5.48 -12.42
CA VAL A 217 9.68 4.24 -12.30
C VAL A 217 8.80 3.13 -11.72
N MET A 218 8.05 3.41 -10.65
CA MET A 218 7.17 2.41 -10.03
C MET A 218 6.09 1.95 -11.01
N ILE A 219 5.40 2.87 -11.70
CA ILE A 219 4.42 2.51 -12.75
C ILE A 219 5.07 1.70 -13.86
N GLY A 220 6.29 2.08 -14.28
CA GLY A 220 7.04 1.33 -15.31
C GLY A 220 7.37 -0.09 -14.88
N ILE A 221 7.78 -0.28 -13.62
CA ILE A 221 8.03 -1.61 -13.05
C ILE A 221 6.74 -2.41 -12.99
N GLN A 222 5.66 -1.83 -12.46
CA GLN A 222 4.36 -2.50 -12.33
C GLN A 222 3.82 -2.94 -13.69
N ARG A 223 3.82 -2.05 -14.69
CA ARG A 223 3.42 -2.40 -16.06
C ARG A 223 4.28 -3.50 -16.67
N SER A 224 5.59 -3.44 -16.46
CA SER A 224 6.48 -4.49 -16.97
C SER A 224 6.19 -5.85 -16.32
N ILE A 225 5.79 -5.85 -15.05
CA ILE A 225 5.35 -7.06 -14.36
C ILE A 225 4.05 -7.54 -14.99
N ASP A 226 3.05 -6.66 -15.14
CA ASP A 226 1.72 -7.00 -15.67
C ASP A 226 1.74 -7.45 -17.15
N GLU A 227 2.69 -7.01 -17.96
CA GLU A 227 2.83 -7.41 -19.37
C GLU A 227 3.51 -8.78 -19.57
N HIS A 228 4.34 -9.18 -18.62
CA HIS A 228 5.10 -10.45 -18.67
C HIS A 228 4.58 -11.49 -17.68
N ALA A 229 3.66 -11.05 -16.84
CA ALA A 229 2.64 -11.87 -16.26
C ALA A 229 1.71 -12.23 -17.44
#